data_AF-A0A7C4VKS9-F1
#
_entry.id   AF-A0A7C4VKS9-F1
#
_cell.length_a   1.000
_cell.length_b   1.000
_cell.length_c   1.000
_cell.angle_alpha   90.00
_cell.angle_beta   90.00
_cell.angle_gamma   90.00
#
_symmetry.space_group_name_H-M   'P 1'
#
loop_
_entity.id
_entity.type
_entity.pdbx_description
1 polymer ?
#
loop_
_entity_poly.entity_id
_entity_poly.type
_entity_poly.pdbx_seq_one_letter_code
_entity_poly.pdbx_strand_id
1 'polypeptide(L)'
;MKGKAELGKKNRAIIIAELLKNQMTFTQLKQKLGFSPKTLTQHLRTLESENLVKREIHGRFVVYCVNEPKTIIELRKQFFSELLDLGIYDLALNDKTKTLYHETLKALKESIERPEPEAETQKIITKTIEIPKGFKGTIRQSITNLYEKPELKETEKPEPKKPYSFSRKRKSE
;
A
#
# COMPACT_ATOMS: atom_id res chain seq x y z
N MET A 1 -14.21 19.52 -16.00
CA MET A 1 -13.40 18.64 -16.88
C MET A 1 -13.04 17.31 -16.19
N LYS A 2 -14.01 16.43 -15.89
CA LYS A 2 -13.76 15.13 -15.20
C LYS A 2 -13.53 13.92 -16.13
N GLY A 3 -13.54 14.09 -17.46
CA GLY A 3 -13.68 12.97 -18.40
C GLY A 3 -12.41 12.18 -18.76
N LYS A 4 -11.23 12.80 -18.85
CA LYS A 4 -10.02 12.14 -19.40
C LYS A 4 -9.31 11.23 -18.40
N ALA A 5 -9.21 11.64 -17.14
CA ALA A 5 -8.53 10.87 -16.10
C ALA A 5 -9.31 9.59 -15.74
N GLU A 6 -10.62 9.69 -15.63
CA GLU A 6 -11.55 8.56 -15.40
C GLU A 6 -11.46 7.52 -16.52
N LEU A 7 -11.48 7.96 -17.79
CA LEU A 7 -11.38 7.06 -18.94
C LEU A 7 -10.03 6.33 -18.97
N GLY A 8 -8.94 7.04 -18.62
CA GLY A 8 -7.63 6.43 -18.49
C GLY A 8 -7.56 5.35 -17.41
N LYS A 9 -8.24 5.54 -16.27
CA LYS A 9 -8.33 4.52 -15.21
C LYS A 9 -9.12 3.30 -15.68
N LYS A 10 -10.25 3.50 -16.36
CA LYS A 10 -11.07 2.41 -16.91
C LYS A 10 -10.30 1.57 -17.93
N ASN A 11 -9.59 2.19 -18.86
CA ASN A 11 -8.80 1.47 -19.85
C ASN A 11 -7.68 0.64 -19.22
N ARG A 12 -7.01 1.16 -18.18
CA ARG A 12 -6.00 0.42 -17.42
C ARG A 12 -6.59 -0.78 -16.68
N ALA A 13 -7.76 -0.62 -16.06
CA ALA A 13 -8.46 -1.72 -15.39
C ALA A 13 -8.82 -2.84 -16.38
N ILE A 14 -9.25 -2.50 -17.60
CA ILE A 14 -9.56 -3.48 -18.65
C ILE A 14 -8.28 -4.23 -19.08
N ILE A 15 -7.16 -3.53 -19.25
CA ILE A 15 -5.87 -4.17 -19.59
C ILE A 15 -5.47 -5.17 -18.49
N ILE A 16 -5.54 -4.78 -17.23
CA ILE A 16 -5.23 -5.67 -16.09
C ILE A 16 -6.17 -6.87 -16.10
N ALA A 17 -7.48 -6.67 -16.25
CA ALA A 17 -8.46 -7.75 -16.26
C ALA A 17 -8.20 -8.79 -17.37
N GLU A 18 -7.71 -8.37 -18.53
CA GLU A 18 -7.32 -9.28 -19.60
C GLU A 18 -6.00 -10.00 -19.31
N LEU A 19 -5.01 -9.29 -18.76
CA LEU A 19 -3.72 -9.88 -18.38
C LEU A 19 -3.82 -10.84 -17.19
N LEU A 20 -4.81 -10.67 -16.31
CA LEU A 20 -5.12 -11.61 -15.22
C LEU A 20 -5.62 -12.96 -15.75
N LYS A 21 -6.26 -12.99 -16.93
CA LYS A 21 -6.73 -14.24 -17.52
C LYS A 21 -5.57 -15.03 -18.11
N ASN A 22 -4.70 -14.36 -18.85
CA ASN A 22 -3.52 -14.94 -19.50
C ASN A 22 -2.49 -13.85 -19.76
N GLN A 23 -1.22 -14.21 -19.67
CA GLN A 23 -0.12 -13.38 -20.13
C GLN A 23 -0.21 -13.16 -21.65
N MET A 24 -0.02 -11.92 -22.11
CA MET A 24 -0.22 -11.55 -23.51
C MET A 24 0.88 -10.64 -24.06
N THR A 25 1.17 -10.80 -25.34
CA THR A 25 2.05 -9.88 -26.08
C THR A 25 1.34 -8.56 -26.37
N PHE A 26 2.13 -7.52 -26.71
CA PHE A 26 1.59 -6.23 -27.14
C PHE A 26 0.60 -6.37 -28.31
N THR A 27 0.93 -7.22 -29.28
CA THR A 27 0.11 -7.46 -30.48
C THR A 27 -1.24 -8.11 -30.11
N GLN A 28 -1.22 -9.09 -29.21
CA GLN A 28 -2.44 -9.75 -28.73
C GLN A 28 -3.33 -8.78 -27.96
N LEU A 29 -2.76 -7.97 -27.04
CA LEU A 29 -3.50 -6.93 -26.32
C LEU A 29 -4.13 -5.91 -27.27
N LYS A 30 -3.38 -5.46 -28.27
CA LYS A 30 -3.88 -4.53 -29.29
C LYS A 30 -5.06 -5.12 -30.06
N GLN A 31 -4.94 -6.36 -30.53
CA GLN A 31 -6.01 -7.03 -31.28
C GLN A 31 -7.26 -7.24 -30.42
N LYS A 32 -7.08 -7.62 -29.15
CA LYS A 32 -8.19 -7.93 -28.25
C LYS A 32 -8.93 -6.70 -27.75
N LEU A 33 -8.20 -5.63 -27.44
CA LEU A 33 -8.77 -4.41 -26.83
C LEU A 33 -9.11 -3.32 -27.85
N GLY A 34 -8.59 -3.41 -29.08
CA GLY A 34 -8.84 -2.41 -30.12
C GLY A 34 -8.22 -1.03 -29.84
N PHE A 35 -7.31 -0.93 -28.87
CA PHE A 35 -6.68 0.35 -28.51
C PHE A 35 -5.67 0.79 -29.57
N SER A 36 -5.53 2.11 -29.72
CA SER A 36 -4.45 2.66 -30.55
C SER A 36 -3.09 2.26 -29.97
N PRO A 37 -2.06 2.02 -30.82
CA PRO A 37 -0.72 1.65 -30.33
C PRO A 37 -0.18 2.65 -29.31
N LYS A 38 -0.35 3.95 -29.57
CA LYS A 38 0.11 5.03 -28.68
C LYS A 38 -0.60 4.98 -27.32
N THR A 39 -1.92 4.75 -27.32
CA THR A 39 -2.72 4.64 -26.10
C THR A 39 -2.32 3.42 -25.28
N LEU A 40 -2.15 2.27 -25.93
CA LEU A 40 -1.77 1.02 -25.27
C LEU A 40 -0.36 1.12 -24.66
N THR A 41 0.62 1.65 -25.40
CA THR A 41 1.98 1.88 -24.89
C THR A 41 1.97 2.83 -23.69
N GLN A 42 1.19 3.91 -23.75
CA GLN A 42 1.08 4.84 -22.62
C GLN A 42 0.52 4.14 -21.38
N HIS A 43 -0.58 3.39 -21.52
CA HIS A 43 -1.18 2.68 -20.39
C HIS A 43 -0.27 1.59 -19.83
N LEU A 44 0.39 0.79 -20.68
CA LEU A 44 1.32 -0.24 -20.24
C LEU A 44 2.53 0.36 -19.51
N ARG A 45 3.09 1.49 -19.99
CA ARG A 45 4.16 2.19 -19.28
C ARG A 45 3.72 2.70 -17.91
N THR A 46 2.51 3.24 -17.81
CA THR A 46 1.95 3.67 -16.52
C THR A 46 1.78 2.48 -15.59
N LEU A 47 1.21 1.37 -16.06
CA LEU A 47 1.03 0.15 -15.27
C LEU A 47 2.36 -0.48 -14.84
N GLU A 48 3.38 -0.42 -15.69
CA GLU A 48 4.74 -0.88 -15.39
C GLU A 48 5.40 0.03 -14.35
N SER A 49 5.28 1.36 -14.48
CA SER A 49 5.78 2.32 -13.48
C SER A 49 5.10 2.20 -12.12
N GLU A 50 3.84 1.74 -12.11
CA GLU A 50 3.05 1.46 -10.91
C GLU A 50 3.31 0.03 -10.37
N ASN A 51 4.22 -0.74 -10.97
CA ASN A 51 4.53 -2.14 -10.65
C ASN A 51 3.34 -3.11 -10.70
N LEU A 52 2.25 -2.76 -11.39
CA LEU A 52 1.06 -3.61 -11.54
C LEU A 52 1.20 -4.62 -12.68
N VAL A 53 2.04 -4.32 -13.66
CA VAL A 53 2.34 -5.20 -14.79
C VAL A 53 3.84 -5.26 -14.97
N LYS A 54 4.38 -6.46 -15.19
CA LYS A 54 5.76 -6.68 -15.59
C LYS A 54 5.84 -7.06 -17.05
N ARG A 55 6.95 -6.72 -17.69
CA ARG A 55 7.32 -7.21 -19.01
C ARG A 55 8.34 -8.34 -18.86
N GLU A 56 8.12 -9.43 -19.57
CA GLU A 56 9.04 -10.56 -19.66
C GLU A 56 9.40 -10.83 -21.11
N ILE A 57 10.66 -11.18 -21.34
CA ILE A 57 11.16 -11.52 -22.68
C ILE A 57 11.15 -13.03 -22.80
N HIS A 58 10.22 -13.55 -23.59
CA HIS A 58 10.12 -14.96 -23.94
C HIS A 58 10.68 -15.17 -25.35
N GLY A 59 11.99 -15.38 -25.43
CA GLY A 59 12.73 -15.51 -26.68
C GLY A 59 12.69 -14.21 -27.51
N ARG A 60 11.95 -14.21 -28.62
CA ARG A 60 11.80 -13.04 -29.51
C ARG A 60 10.60 -12.15 -29.13
N PHE A 61 9.74 -12.60 -28.22
CA PHE A 61 8.49 -11.91 -27.90
C PHE A 61 8.57 -11.24 -26.53
N VAL A 62 7.97 -10.05 -26.44
CA VAL A 62 7.72 -9.38 -25.16
C VAL A 62 6.30 -9.71 -24.73
N VAL A 63 6.20 -10.34 -23.56
CA VAL A 63 4.94 -10.73 -22.93
C VAL A 63 4.73 -9.85 -21.71
N TYR A 64 3.50 -9.40 -21.52
CA TYR A 64 3.08 -8.65 -20.34
C TYR A 64 2.34 -9.58 -19.39
N CYS A 65 2.66 -9.47 -18.10
CA CYS A 65 2.08 -10.27 -17.04
C CYS A 65 1.66 -9.34 -15.90
N VAL A 66 0.50 -9.59 -15.27
CA VAL A 66 0.12 -8.85 -14.05
C VAL A 66 1.04 -9.27 -12.91
N ASN A 67 1.53 -8.30 -12.13
CA ASN A 67 2.11 -8.60 -10.85
C ASN A 67 0.97 -8.86 -9.87
N GLU A 68 0.78 -10.11 -9.50
CA GLU A 68 -0.16 -10.45 -8.45
C GLU A 68 0.28 -9.79 -7.13
N PRO A 69 -0.64 -9.16 -6.39
CA PRO A 69 -0.31 -8.62 -5.08
C PRO A 69 0.10 -9.77 -4.17
N LYS A 70 1.38 -9.80 -3.80
CA LYS A 70 1.90 -10.80 -2.87
C LYS A 70 1.18 -10.71 -1.54
N THR A 71 0.77 -11.84 -1.00
CA THR A 71 0.22 -11.89 0.37
C THR A 71 1.29 -11.46 1.38
N ILE A 72 0.88 -11.01 2.57
CA ILE A 72 1.82 -10.66 3.65
C ILE A 72 2.71 -11.87 3.98
N ILE A 73 2.16 -13.08 3.89
CA ILE A 73 2.90 -14.33 4.08
C ILE A 73 3.95 -14.53 2.98
N GLU A 74 3.62 -14.30 1.71
CA GLU A 74 4.58 -14.39 0.62
C GLU A 74 5.70 -13.36 0.74
N LEU A 75 5.38 -12.14 1.17
CA LEU A 75 6.38 -11.11 1.47
C LEU A 75 7.29 -11.53 2.62
N ARG A 76 6.72 -12.09 3.70
CA ARG A 76 7.51 -12.64 4.82
C ARG A 76 8.43 -13.77 4.37
N LYS A 77 7.94 -14.69 3.53
CA LYS A 77 8.74 -15.79 2.97
C LYS A 77 9.89 -15.28 2.10
N GLN A 78 9.63 -14.31 1.23
CA GLN A 78 10.67 -13.71 0.39
C GLN A 78 11.72 -12.99 1.26
N PHE A 79 11.28 -12.19 2.22
CA PHE A 79 12.19 -11.51 3.14
C PHE A 79 13.02 -12.52 3.95
N PHE A 80 12.41 -13.61 4.42
CA PHE A 80 13.11 -14.68 5.13
C PHE A 80 14.20 -15.33 4.27
N SER A 81 13.95 -15.60 2.98
CA SER A 81 14.99 -16.13 2.08
C SER A 81 16.12 -15.14 1.85
N GLU A 82 15.82 -13.87 1.59
CA GLU A 82 16.84 -12.84 1.40
C GLU A 82 17.68 -12.64 2.67
N LEU A 83 17.05 -12.72 3.85
CA LEU A 83 17.73 -12.60 5.13
C LEU A 83 18.64 -13.80 5.41
N LEU A 84 18.25 -15.02 5.00
CA LEU A 84 19.09 -16.22 5.09
C LEU A 84 20.33 -16.11 4.20
N ASP A 85 20.19 -15.55 2.99
CA ASP A 85 21.33 -15.33 2.09
C ASP A 85 22.35 -14.35 2.68
N LEU A 86 21.90 -13.40 3.51
CA LEU A 86 22.79 -12.51 4.27
C LEU A 86 23.53 -13.23 5.41
N GLY A 87 23.06 -14.40 5.85
CA GLY A 87 23.74 -15.24 6.84
C GLY A 87 25.12 -15.73 6.38
N ILE A 88 25.42 -15.64 5.07
CA ILE A 88 26.77 -15.90 4.53
C ILE A 88 27.81 -14.92 5.15
N TYR A 89 27.37 -13.76 5.63
CA TYR A 89 28.22 -12.77 6.32
C TYR A 89 28.29 -12.95 7.84
N ASP A 90 27.81 -14.07 8.40
CA ASP A 90 27.83 -14.36 9.84
C ASP A 90 29.22 -14.21 10.48
N LEU A 91 30.28 -14.46 9.71
CA LEU A 91 31.66 -14.33 10.20
C LEU A 91 32.08 -12.88 10.46
N ALA A 92 31.43 -11.89 9.84
CA ALA A 92 31.77 -10.47 9.95
C ALA A 92 30.91 -9.71 10.97
N LEU A 93 29.92 -10.37 11.59
CA LEU A 93 28.98 -9.74 12.52
C LEU A 93 29.50 -9.77 13.96
N ASN A 94 29.33 -8.67 14.68
CA ASN A 94 29.56 -8.58 16.12
C ASN A 94 28.54 -9.45 16.87
N ASP A 95 28.87 -9.90 18.08
CA ASP A 95 28.02 -10.82 18.86
C ASP A 95 26.60 -10.27 19.09
N LYS A 96 26.47 -8.98 19.40
CA LYS A 96 25.16 -8.32 19.59
C LYS A 96 24.30 -8.32 18.32
N THR A 97 24.93 -8.18 17.16
CA THR A 97 24.23 -8.23 15.87
C THR A 97 23.85 -9.65 15.47
N LYS A 98 24.68 -10.65 15.82
CA LYS A 98 24.35 -12.07 15.65
C LYS A 98 23.14 -12.48 16.49
N THR A 99 23.09 -12.07 17.76
CA THR A 99 21.94 -12.37 18.62
C THR A 99 20.65 -11.77 18.05
N LEU A 100 20.68 -10.50 17.63
CA LEU A 100 19.53 -9.83 17.02
C LEU A 100 19.11 -10.50 15.69
N TYR A 101 20.08 -10.90 14.87
CA TYR A 101 19.82 -11.63 13.62
C TYR A 101 19.12 -12.97 13.87
N HIS A 102 19.58 -13.77 14.84
CA HIS A 102 18.92 -15.04 15.17
C HIS A 102 17.55 -14.85 15.81
N GLU A 103 17.38 -13.83 16.67
CA GLU A 103 16.08 -13.47 17.25
C GLU A 103 15.08 -13.06 16.16
N THR A 104 15.51 -12.23 15.21
CA THR A 104 14.66 -11.82 14.08
C THR A 104 14.32 -12.99 13.15
N LEU A 105 15.27 -13.87 12.83
CA LEU A 105 14.99 -15.10 12.09
C LEU A 105 13.96 -15.99 12.78
N LYS A 106 14.10 -16.17 14.10
CA LYS A 106 13.19 -16.99 14.90
C LYS A 106 11.77 -16.40 14.92
N ALA A 107 11.64 -15.11 15.20
CA ALA A 107 10.35 -14.41 15.22
C ALA A 107 9.67 -14.44 13.83
N LEU A 108 10.45 -14.27 12.76
CA LEU A 108 9.94 -14.29 11.40
C LEU A 108 9.46 -15.69 10.99
N LYS A 109 10.21 -16.74 11.36
CA LYS A 109 9.81 -18.14 11.14
C LYS A 109 8.51 -18.47 11.85
N GLU A 110 8.39 -18.10 13.13
CA GLU A 110 7.16 -18.31 13.91
C GLU A 110 5.96 -17.57 13.30
N SER A 111 6.17 -16.35 12.79
CA SER A 111 5.15 -15.55 12.11
C SER A 111 4.73 -16.11 10.74
N ILE A 112 5.56 -16.93 10.11
CA ILE A 112 5.24 -17.66 8.87
C ILE A 112 4.49 -18.95 9.19
N GLU A 113 4.87 -19.66 10.25
CA GLU A 113 4.25 -20.93 10.68
C GLU A 113 2.87 -20.72 11.34
N ARG A 114 2.68 -19.60 12.05
CA ARG A 114 1.41 -19.20 12.67
C ARG A 114 0.99 -17.83 12.16
N PRO A 115 0.49 -17.74 10.93
CA PRO A 115 0.01 -16.48 10.39
C PRO A 115 -1.23 -16.03 11.17
N GLU A 116 -1.30 -14.74 11.50
CA GLU A 116 -2.54 -14.09 11.90
C GLU A 116 -3.57 -14.27 10.76
N PRO A 117 -4.88 -14.42 11.05
CA PRO A 117 -5.90 -14.61 10.01
C PRO A 117 -5.94 -13.48 8.98
N GLU A 118 -5.48 -12.28 9.37
CA GLU A 118 -5.33 -11.12 8.50
C GLU A 118 -4.23 -11.28 7.44
N ALA A 119 -3.20 -12.10 7.71
CA ALA A 119 -2.01 -12.26 6.87
C ALA A 119 -2.24 -13.22 5.68
N GLU A 120 -3.24 -14.08 5.77
CA GLU A 120 -3.63 -15.03 4.71
C GLU A 120 -4.50 -14.39 3.62
N THR A 121 -5.16 -13.26 3.93
CA THR A 121 -6.09 -12.64 3.00
C THR A 121 -5.40 -11.62 2.10
N GLN A 122 -5.79 -11.59 0.83
CA GLN A 122 -5.48 -10.47 -0.09
C GLN A 122 -6.35 -9.24 0.20
N LYS A 123 -7.26 -9.32 1.18
CA LYS A 123 -8.19 -8.25 1.52
C LYS A 123 -7.51 -7.26 2.46
N ILE A 124 -7.50 -6.00 2.05
CA ILE A 124 -6.99 -4.88 2.84
C ILE A 124 -7.88 -4.70 4.08
N ILE A 125 -7.38 -5.05 5.25
CA ILE A 125 -8.07 -4.85 6.52
C ILE A 125 -7.74 -3.44 7.01
N THR A 126 -8.77 -2.60 7.14
CA THR A 126 -8.65 -1.25 7.69
C THR A 126 -8.36 -1.34 9.19
N LYS A 127 -7.15 -0.99 9.62
CA LYS A 127 -6.84 -0.82 11.05
C LYS A 127 -7.09 0.63 11.47
N THR A 128 -7.95 0.80 12.46
CA THR A 128 -8.10 2.07 13.18
C THR A 128 -7.03 2.11 14.26
N ILE A 129 -6.09 3.04 14.18
CA ILE A 129 -5.03 3.21 15.19
C ILE A 129 -5.50 4.29 16.17
N GLU A 130 -5.55 3.95 17.46
CA GLU A 130 -5.78 4.93 18.52
C GLU A 130 -4.51 5.76 18.74
N ILE A 131 -4.65 7.09 18.62
CA ILE A 131 -3.52 8.02 18.75
C ILE A 131 -3.24 8.26 20.24
N PRO A 132 -1.96 8.31 20.68
CA PRO A 132 -1.60 8.53 22.09
C PRO A 132 -2.18 9.82 22.69
N LYS A 133 -2.43 9.79 24.00
CA LYS A 133 -2.98 10.92 24.77
C LYS A 133 -2.08 12.16 24.65
N GLY A 134 -2.60 13.20 24.01
CA GLY A 134 -1.91 14.47 23.74
C GLY A 134 -2.20 15.02 22.34
N PHE A 135 -2.59 14.15 21.41
CA PHE A 135 -3.02 14.52 20.06
C PHE A 135 -4.56 14.56 19.99
N LYS A 136 -5.15 15.69 19.63
CA LYS A 136 -6.61 15.83 19.48
C LYS A 136 -7.01 15.57 18.02
N GLY A 137 -7.43 14.35 17.70
CA GLY A 137 -8.01 14.00 16.41
C GLY A 137 -8.06 12.49 16.17
N THR A 138 -8.94 12.05 15.26
CA THR A 138 -8.92 10.68 14.70
C THR A 138 -8.47 10.78 13.25
N ILE A 139 -7.45 10.03 12.86
CA ILE A 139 -7.02 9.93 11.46
C ILE A 139 -7.72 8.72 10.84
N ARG A 140 -8.54 8.96 9.82
CA ARG A 140 -9.07 7.90 8.96
C ARG A 140 -8.28 7.92 7.67
N GLN A 141 -7.49 6.89 7.42
CA GLN A 141 -6.77 6.73 6.16
C GLN A 141 -7.26 5.46 5.47
N SER A 142 -7.86 5.64 4.29
CA SER A 142 -8.22 4.53 3.43
C SER A 142 -6.92 4.02 2.77
N ILE A 143 -6.59 2.74 2.96
CA ILE A 143 -5.39 2.17 2.32
C ILE A 143 -5.64 1.95 0.81
N THR A 144 -6.90 2.01 0.36
CA THR A 144 -7.31 1.92 -1.04
C THR A 144 -6.81 3.07 -1.91
N ASN A 145 -6.51 4.24 -1.33
CA ASN A 145 -5.88 5.35 -2.03
C ASN A 145 -4.79 5.95 -1.12
N LEU A 146 -3.57 5.41 -1.15
CA LEU A 146 -2.43 5.93 -0.36
C LEU A 146 -2.15 7.44 -0.58
N TYR A 147 -2.66 8.02 -1.68
CA TYR A 147 -2.52 9.44 -2.05
C TYR A 147 -3.71 10.32 -1.67
N GLU A 148 -4.74 9.78 -1.02
CA GLU A 148 -5.86 10.57 -0.53
C GLU A 148 -5.42 11.34 0.72
N LYS A 149 -5.62 12.67 0.71
CA LYS A 149 -5.23 13.53 1.83
C LYS A 149 -6.00 13.05 3.08
N PRO A 150 -5.32 12.72 4.19
CA PRO A 150 -5.98 12.18 5.37
C PRO A 150 -7.03 13.18 5.87
N GLU A 151 -8.26 12.71 6.04
CA GLU A 151 -9.34 13.53 6.58
C GLU A 151 -9.16 13.67 8.09
N LEU A 152 -8.78 14.87 8.52
CA LEU A 152 -8.76 15.25 9.93
C LEU A 152 -10.18 15.65 10.34
N LYS A 153 -10.86 14.81 11.11
CA LYS A 153 -12.05 15.26 11.85
C LYS A 153 -11.59 16.00 13.08
N GLU A 154 -11.57 17.33 13.01
CA GLU A 154 -11.46 18.17 14.19
C GLU A 154 -12.70 17.93 15.05
N THR A 155 -12.53 17.43 16.27
CA THR A 155 -13.61 17.46 17.27
C THR A 155 -13.95 18.91 17.56
N GLU A 156 -15.23 19.26 17.49
CA GLU A 156 -15.75 20.61 17.75
C GLU A 156 -15.02 21.26 18.93
N LYS A 157 -14.39 22.42 18.68
CA LYS A 157 -13.78 23.21 19.76
C LYS A 157 -14.88 23.49 20.78
N PRO A 158 -14.66 23.24 22.08
CA PRO A 158 -15.65 23.60 23.09
C PRO A 158 -15.93 25.10 22.97
N GLU A 159 -17.21 25.46 22.87
CA GLU A 159 -17.62 26.85 22.76
C GLU A 159 -16.98 27.66 23.88
N PRO A 160 -16.44 28.87 23.59
CA PRO A 160 -15.86 29.70 24.62
C PRO A 160 -16.94 30.01 25.65
N LYS A 161 -16.70 29.62 26.91
CA LYS A 161 -17.57 30.03 28.03
C LYS A 161 -17.67 31.56 27.98
N LYS A 162 -18.91 32.07 28.01
CA LYS A 162 -19.24 33.51 27.96
C LYS A 162 -18.26 34.30 28.84
N PRO A 163 -17.78 35.48 28.40
CA PRO A 163 -16.84 36.26 29.18
C PRO A 163 -17.40 36.52 30.58
N TYR A 164 -16.54 36.32 31.56
CA TYR A 164 -16.80 36.50 32.98
C TYR A 164 -17.48 37.86 33.23
N SER A 165 -18.76 37.86 33.63
CA SER A 165 -19.47 39.09 33.97
C SER A 165 -18.99 39.57 35.34
N PHE A 166 -18.12 40.57 35.35
CA PHE A 166 -17.75 41.28 36.58
C PHE A 166 -18.96 42.08 37.09
N SER A 167 -19.68 41.57 38.09
CA SER A 167 -20.68 42.36 38.81
C SER A 167 -19.96 43.29 39.79
N ARG A 168 -19.85 44.57 39.45
CA ARG A 168 -19.44 45.60 40.41
C ARG A 168 -20.56 45.76 41.45
N LYS A 169 -20.37 45.21 42.66
CA LYS A 169 -21.15 45.61 43.83
C LYS A 169 -20.90 47.10 44.07
N ARG A 170 -21.89 47.95 43.81
CA ARG A 170 -21.89 49.34 44.32
C ARG A 170 -22.05 49.25 45.84
N LYS A 171 -21.08 49.80 46.58
CA LYS A 171 -21.26 50.09 48.01
C LYS A 171 -22.31 51.20 48.11
N SER A 172 -23.40 50.93 48.81
CA SER A 172 -24.34 51.95 49.28
C SER A 172 -23.71 52.70 50.46
N GLU A 173 -23.66 54.02 50.35
CA GLU A 173 -23.58 54.93 51.51
C GLU A 173 -24.93 54.97 52.23
#